data_AF-A0A2S6H8N7-F1
#
_entry.id   AF-A0A2S6H8N7-F1
#
_cell.length_a   1.000
_cell.length_b   1.000
_cell.length_c   1.000
_cell.angle_alpha   90.00
_cell.angle_beta   90.00
_cell.angle_gamma   90.00
#
_symmetry.space_group_name_H-M   'P 1'
#
loop_
_entity.id
_entity.type
_entity.pdbx_description
1 polymer ?
#
loop_
_entity_poly.entity_id
_entity_poly.type
_entity_poly.pdbx_seq_one_letter_code
_entity_poly.pdbx_strand_id
1 'polypeptide(L)'
;MDELRIYEFRPLFLTLDRIGPFRNIHEIDFTDSKHHPCNFYMVVSANGMGKTTALEIFSCLMNLLGKKEISACGHEDLDKKDGRAQLDFWVRLHWQGRDMSIVLSVLAGTIGEEVFLKPWTDDLLTMHSAESWHRLGFRSPVPGRYEAIMSRKDDLLLDLSSTIRASLDGAPEEHFLQPGFHLPTALYFSAYRDIPGISDDNNGSGRNISQPSHWNYRPLYAFDAHSTLWRDSLDNLVIWLKWLENGSFEAAQKLIDEQVFVGTPKRLKGVRKVPPEAQVDAGDGEIHGLDRLSSGEKSLVHLFLRIGAHGTANTIILIDEIDAHLHIRWQHRLYNALEKLAKDHPGFTVIMTTHSTEILRRFTASMNIEKEGLYFGGDLIEQQELN
;
A
#
# COMPACT_ATOMS: atom_id res chain seq x y z
N MET A 1 -0.69 31.73 -0.11
CA MET A 1 0.46 30.83 -0.26
C MET A 1 -0.08 29.64 -1.01
N ASP A 2 0.41 29.37 -2.21
CA ASP A 2 -0.01 28.18 -2.95
C ASP A 2 0.40 26.96 -2.14
N GLU A 3 -0.59 26.13 -1.81
CA GLU A 3 -0.43 24.95 -0.97
C GLU A 3 0.35 23.88 -1.73
N LEU A 4 1.27 23.19 -1.05
CA LEU A 4 2.03 22.08 -1.63
C LEU A 4 1.06 21.00 -2.08
N ARG A 5 1.14 20.60 -3.35
CA ARG A 5 0.29 19.56 -3.92
C ARG A 5 1.11 18.51 -4.63
N ILE A 6 0.89 17.24 -4.32
CA ILE A 6 1.53 16.12 -5.02
C ILE A 6 0.61 15.67 -6.14
N TYR A 7 1.11 15.67 -7.36
CA TYR A 7 0.37 15.17 -8.51
C TYR A 7 0.61 13.68 -8.75
N GLU A 8 1.86 13.25 -8.62
CA GLU A 8 2.26 11.85 -8.83
C GLU A 8 3.31 11.46 -7.81
N PHE A 9 3.21 10.22 -7.32
CA PHE A 9 4.15 9.62 -6.38
C PHE A 9 4.40 8.17 -6.81
N ARG A 10 5.56 7.91 -7.41
CA ARG A 10 5.87 6.64 -8.06
C ARG A 10 7.13 6.00 -7.49
N PRO A 11 7.12 4.72 -7.11
CA PRO A 11 8.34 4.02 -6.71
C PRO A 11 9.34 3.95 -7.87
N LEU A 12 10.62 4.12 -7.57
CA LEU A 12 11.74 3.96 -8.50
C LEU A 12 12.60 2.76 -8.10
N PHE A 13 13.17 2.79 -6.90
CA PHE A 13 14.08 1.75 -6.43
C PHE A 13 13.86 1.44 -4.96
N LEU A 14 13.98 0.17 -4.57
CA LEU A 14 14.18 -0.23 -3.19
C LEU A 14 15.56 -0.86 -3.07
N THR A 15 16.46 -0.20 -2.34
CA THR A 15 17.80 -0.70 -2.03
C THR A 15 17.82 -1.25 -0.61
N LEU A 16 18.22 -2.51 -0.47
CA LEU A 16 18.29 -3.27 0.78
C LEU A 16 19.74 -3.68 1.04
N ASP A 17 20.18 -3.61 2.30
CA ASP A 17 21.51 -4.11 2.69
C ASP A 17 21.48 -4.61 4.14
N ARG A 18 21.98 -5.83 4.34
CA ARG A 18 21.94 -6.58 5.61
C ARG A 18 20.54 -6.75 6.20
N ILE A 19 19.55 -7.04 5.36
CA ILE A 19 18.16 -7.25 5.78
C ILE A 19 17.69 -8.63 5.36
N GLY A 20 17.24 -9.44 6.32
CA GLY A 20 16.76 -10.80 6.10
C GLY A 20 17.75 -11.62 5.25
N PRO A 21 17.35 -12.06 4.05
CA PRO A 21 18.23 -12.78 3.14
C PRO A 21 19.17 -11.88 2.32
N PHE A 22 18.93 -10.57 2.21
CA PHE A 22 19.76 -9.63 1.46
C PHE A 22 21.01 -9.26 2.28
N ARG A 23 22.09 -10.06 2.15
CA ARG A 23 23.32 -9.87 2.95
C ARG A 23 24.21 -8.74 2.46
N ASN A 24 24.14 -8.44 1.17
CA ASN A 24 24.80 -7.32 0.51
C ASN A 24 23.75 -6.35 -0.06
N ILE A 25 24.23 -5.26 -0.68
CA ILE A 25 23.38 -4.31 -1.41
C ILE A 25 22.64 -5.06 -2.52
N HIS A 26 21.31 -5.07 -2.41
CA HIS A 26 20.40 -5.58 -3.42
C HIS A 26 19.40 -4.47 -3.77
N GLU A 27 19.12 -4.31 -5.06
CA GLU A 27 18.26 -3.27 -5.58
C GLU A 27 17.11 -3.88 -6.37
N ILE A 28 15.88 -3.52 -6.01
CA ILE A 28 14.68 -3.82 -6.77
C ILE A 28 14.34 -2.58 -7.59
N ASP A 29 14.38 -2.70 -8.91
CA ASP A 29 14.06 -1.64 -9.87
C ASP A 29 12.58 -1.68 -10.26
N PHE A 30 11.82 -0.68 -9.84
CA PHE A 30 10.39 -0.54 -10.15
C PHE A 30 10.13 0.14 -11.50
N THR A 31 11.12 0.28 -12.37
CA THR A 31 10.98 0.91 -13.68
C THR A 31 10.89 -0.10 -14.83
N ASP A 32 10.35 0.33 -15.97
CA ASP A 32 10.29 -0.45 -17.19
C ASP A 32 11.61 -0.37 -17.98
N SER A 33 11.69 -1.07 -19.12
CA SER A 33 12.88 -1.02 -20.01
C SER A 33 13.23 0.37 -20.57
N LYS A 34 12.36 1.37 -20.39
CA LYS A 34 12.55 2.78 -20.78
C LYS A 34 12.77 3.68 -19.56
N HIS A 35 12.99 3.11 -18.38
CA HIS A 35 13.16 3.79 -17.09
C HIS A 35 11.93 4.59 -16.61
N HIS A 36 10.73 4.27 -17.13
CA HIS A 36 9.49 4.83 -16.60
C HIS A 36 9.05 4.05 -15.35
N PRO A 37 8.54 4.72 -14.30
CA PRO A 37 8.00 4.02 -13.14
C PRO A 37 6.83 3.12 -13.51
N CYS A 38 6.89 1.85 -13.11
CA CYS A 38 5.81 0.90 -13.30
C CYS A 38 4.65 1.17 -12.33
N ASN A 39 3.42 0.91 -12.78
CA ASN A 39 2.23 0.96 -11.93
C ASN A 39 1.59 -0.41 -11.70
N PHE A 40 2.12 -1.46 -12.33
CA PHE A 40 1.70 -2.84 -12.13
C PHE A 40 2.89 -3.78 -12.11
N TYR A 41 3.36 -4.11 -10.91
CA TYR A 41 4.66 -4.73 -10.67
C TYR A 41 4.54 -6.09 -9.97
N MET A 42 5.36 -7.06 -10.37
CA MET A 42 5.40 -8.39 -9.77
C MET A 42 6.80 -8.78 -9.32
N VAL A 43 6.95 -9.12 -8.05
CA VAL A 43 8.19 -9.70 -7.49
C VAL A 43 8.03 -11.20 -7.38
N VAL A 44 8.98 -11.95 -7.95
CA VAL A 44 8.97 -13.41 -8.00
C VAL A 44 10.25 -13.93 -7.36
N SER A 45 10.14 -14.96 -6.52
CA SER A 45 11.29 -15.71 -6.00
C SER A 45 10.87 -16.99 -5.30
N ALA A 46 11.82 -17.89 -5.06
CA ALA A 46 11.58 -19.07 -4.24
C ALA A 46 11.20 -18.72 -2.79
N ASN A 47 10.65 -19.69 -2.04
CA ASN A 47 10.25 -19.49 -0.65
C ASN A 47 11.46 -19.10 0.21
N GLY A 48 11.28 -18.10 1.08
CA GLY A 48 12.34 -17.62 1.98
C GLY A 48 13.41 -16.72 1.33
N MET A 49 13.24 -16.32 0.07
CA MET A 49 14.19 -15.45 -0.64
C MET A 49 13.87 -13.94 -0.48
N GLY A 50 13.04 -13.55 0.49
CA GLY A 50 12.93 -12.14 0.91
C GLY A 50 11.78 -11.31 0.30
N LYS A 51 10.82 -11.92 -0.41
CA LYS A 51 9.62 -11.22 -0.94
C LYS A 51 8.85 -10.45 0.14
N THR A 52 8.39 -11.16 1.16
CA THR A 52 7.68 -10.57 2.30
C THR A 52 8.55 -9.50 2.96
N THR A 53 9.84 -9.80 3.20
CA THR A 53 10.79 -8.84 3.77
C THR A 53 10.92 -7.56 2.95
N ALA A 54 11.00 -7.64 1.61
CA ALA A 54 11.07 -6.46 0.75
C ALA A 54 9.82 -5.58 0.88
N LEU A 55 8.63 -6.19 0.88
CA LEU A 55 7.35 -5.47 1.05
C LEU A 55 7.20 -4.88 2.48
N GLU A 56 7.66 -5.60 3.50
CA GLU A 56 7.67 -5.12 4.89
C GLU A 56 8.59 -3.92 5.05
N ILE A 57 9.80 -3.95 4.47
CA ILE A 57 10.73 -2.81 4.49
C ILE A 57 10.17 -1.63 3.71
N PHE A 58 9.58 -1.87 2.53
CA PHE A 58 8.88 -0.84 1.77
C PHE A 58 7.82 -0.15 2.65
N SER A 59 7.00 -0.94 3.32
CA SER A 59 5.95 -0.46 4.22
C SER A 59 6.54 0.34 5.38
N CYS A 60 7.60 -0.15 6.01
CA CYS A 60 8.29 0.56 7.09
C CYS A 60 8.78 1.93 6.64
N LEU A 61 9.42 2.02 5.47
CA LEU A 61 9.92 3.28 4.91
C LEU A 61 8.78 4.25 4.62
N MET A 62 7.67 3.78 4.01
CA MET A 62 6.47 4.60 3.81
C MET A 62 5.91 5.17 5.12
N ASN A 63 5.93 4.38 6.20
CA ASN A 63 5.48 4.81 7.54
C ASN A 63 6.37 5.88 8.18
N LEU A 64 7.56 6.18 7.64
CA LEU A 64 8.44 7.23 8.16
C LEU A 64 8.09 8.61 7.61
N LEU A 65 7.35 8.69 6.50
CA LEU A 65 6.97 9.95 5.87
C LEU A 65 6.25 10.87 6.87
N GLY A 66 6.74 12.11 6.98
CA GLY A 66 6.19 13.13 7.87
C GLY A 66 6.53 12.97 9.36
N LYS A 67 7.12 11.87 9.82
CA LYS A 67 7.46 11.72 11.25
C LYS A 67 8.58 12.66 11.67
N LYS A 68 8.45 13.23 12.88
CA LYS A 68 9.51 14.03 13.52
C LYS A 68 10.49 13.18 14.31
N GLU A 69 9.97 12.15 14.95
CA GLU A 69 10.70 11.23 15.82
C GLU A 69 10.04 9.86 15.74
N ILE A 70 10.82 8.82 16.04
CA ILE A 70 10.38 7.43 16.07
C ILE A 70 10.94 6.72 17.30
N SER A 71 10.20 5.73 17.79
CA SER A 71 10.70 4.76 18.77
C SER A 71 11.27 3.50 18.12
N ALA A 72 10.91 3.24 16.85
CA ALA A 72 11.35 2.13 16.02
C ALA A 72 11.02 2.43 14.55
N CYS A 73 11.81 1.89 13.62
CA CYS A 73 11.51 1.87 12.19
C CYS A 73 10.34 0.93 11.88
N GLY A 74 10.19 -0.14 12.68
CA GLY A 74 9.09 -1.10 12.56
C GLY A 74 9.49 -2.45 11.98
N HIS A 75 10.78 -2.69 11.79
CA HIS A 75 11.32 -3.97 11.31
C HIS A 75 12.58 -4.33 12.08
N GLU A 76 12.68 -5.58 12.54
CA GLU A 76 13.75 -6.02 13.45
C GLU A 76 15.14 -5.76 12.87
N ASP A 77 15.34 -6.01 11.57
CA ASP A 77 16.66 -5.85 10.96
C ASP A 77 17.12 -4.38 10.89
N LEU A 78 16.19 -3.45 10.68
CA LEU A 78 16.47 -2.01 10.69
C LEU A 78 16.73 -1.49 12.11
N ASP A 79 16.03 -2.06 13.09
CA ASP A 79 16.05 -1.57 14.47
C ASP A 79 17.17 -2.20 15.32
N LYS A 80 17.59 -3.43 14.99
CA LYS A 80 18.46 -4.25 15.85
C LYS A 80 19.60 -4.99 15.14
N LYS A 81 19.55 -5.23 13.82
CA LYS A 81 20.51 -6.13 13.12
C LYS A 81 21.39 -5.45 12.08
N ASP A 82 21.70 -4.17 12.28
CA ASP A 82 22.55 -3.35 11.40
C ASP A 82 22.08 -3.26 9.93
N GLY A 83 20.82 -3.61 9.68
CA GLY A 83 20.17 -3.50 8.40
C GLY A 83 19.96 -2.03 8.04
N ARG A 84 19.98 -1.76 6.74
CA ARG A 84 19.71 -0.42 6.21
C ARG A 84 18.98 -0.52 4.89
N ALA A 85 18.11 0.45 4.63
CA ALA A 85 17.34 0.49 3.41
C ALA A 85 17.16 1.93 2.91
N GLN A 86 16.99 2.05 1.60
CA GLN A 86 16.63 3.28 0.91
C GLN A 86 15.51 2.97 -0.08
N LEU A 87 14.42 3.75 -0.03
CA LEU A 87 13.32 3.66 -0.96
C LEU A 87 13.17 5.00 -1.68
N ASP A 88 13.27 4.94 -3.00
CA ASP A 88 13.29 6.11 -3.87
C ASP A 88 11.97 6.26 -4.61
N PHE A 89 11.49 7.50 -4.67
CA PHE A 89 10.27 7.86 -5.39
C PHE A 89 10.54 8.97 -6.38
N TRP A 90 9.95 8.86 -7.56
CA TRP A 90 9.74 9.98 -8.45
C TRP A 90 8.47 10.71 -8.03
N VAL A 91 8.58 12.00 -7.74
CA VAL A 91 7.47 12.80 -7.24
C VAL A 91 7.29 14.02 -8.13
N ARG A 92 6.12 14.13 -8.76
CA ARG A 92 5.70 15.36 -9.45
C ARG A 92 4.80 16.15 -8.53
N LEU A 93 5.13 17.42 -8.30
CA LEU A 93 4.43 18.25 -7.33
C LEU A 93 4.41 19.73 -7.74
N HIS A 94 3.47 20.47 -7.15
CA HIS A 94 3.41 21.92 -7.16
C HIS A 94 3.93 22.44 -5.82
N TRP A 95 4.91 23.33 -5.86
CA TRP A 95 5.45 23.97 -4.67
C TRP A 95 5.93 25.39 -5.01
N GLN A 96 5.54 26.36 -4.17
CA GLN A 96 5.88 27.78 -4.32
C GLN A 96 5.55 28.37 -5.70
N GLY A 97 4.39 28.02 -6.27
CA GLY A 97 3.90 28.56 -7.53
C GLY A 97 4.52 27.91 -8.78
N ARG A 98 5.25 26.80 -8.62
CA ARG A 98 5.92 26.08 -9.71
C ARG A 98 5.66 24.58 -9.66
N ASP A 99 5.42 24.00 -10.82
CA ASP A 99 5.44 22.55 -11.02
C ASP A 99 6.88 22.06 -11.19
N MET A 100 7.21 20.97 -10.52
CA MET A 100 8.52 20.33 -10.58
C MET A 100 8.42 18.83 -10.38
N SER A 101 9.46 18.12 -10.82
CA SER A 101 9.65 16.70 -10.55
C SER A 101 10.93 16.51 -9.77
N ILE A 102 10.88 15.69 -8.72
CA ILE A 102 12.01 15.44 -7.83
C ILE A 102 12.18 13.94 -7.59
N VAL A 103 13.34 13.56 -7.10
CA VAL A 103 13.54 12.28 -6.43
C VAL A 103 13.46 12.48 -4.92
N LEU A 104 12.60 11.71 -4.28
CA LEU A 104 12.48 11.63 -2.83
C LEU A 104 12.97 10.26 -2.34
N SER A 105 14.05 10.25 -1.56
CA SER A 105 14.54 9.04 -0.90
C SER A 105 14.13 9.02 0.56
N VAL A 106 13.56 7.90 1.00
CA VAL A 106 13.31 7.60 2.41
C VAL A 106 14.29 6.55 2.87
N LEU A 107 15.05 6.83 3.93
CA LEU A 107 16.10 5.94 4.43
C LEU A 107 15.84 5.52 5.88
N ALA A 108 16.21 4.28 6.20
CA ALA A 108 16.10 3.74 7.55
C ALA A 108 17.26 2.82 7.92
N GLY A 109 17.55 2.72 9.22
CA GLY A 109 18.48 1.75 9.80
C GLY A 109 19.88 2.28 10.05
N THR A 110 20.89 1.39 10.04
CA THR A 110 22.28 1.75 10.36
C THR A 110 22.95 2.43 9.16
N ILE A 111 22.81 3.76 9.09
CA ILE A 111 23.34 4.61 8.01
C ILE A 111 24.47 5.48 8.55
N GLY A 112 25.56 5.57 7.78
CA GLY A 112 26.76 6.31 8.15
C GLY A 112 26.63 7.83 7.99
N GLU A 113 27.75 8.51 7.80
CA GLU A 113 27.79 9.94 7.48
C GLU A 113 27.29 10.22 6.06
N GLU A 114 27.60 9.34 5.12
CA GLU A 114 27.01 9.34 3.79
C GLU A 114 25.58 8.81 3.87
N VAL A 115 24.63 9.71 3.70
CA VAL A 115 23.20 9.41 3.86
C VAL A 115 22.59 8.94 2.54
N PHE A 116 23.10 7.82 2.03
CA PHE A 116 22.56 7.08 0.89
C PHE A 116 23.11 5.65 0.85
N LEU A 117 22.33 4.75 0.25
CA LEU A 117 22.77 3.45 -0.24
C LEU A 117 22.92 3.51 -1.77
N LYS A 118 21.94 4.13 -2.45
CA LYS A 118 21.98 4.42 -3.89
C LYS A 118 22.11 5.95 -4.09
N PRO A 119 23.25 6.45 -4.60
CA PRO A 119 23.39 7.87 -4.89
C PRO A 119 22.62 8.26 -6.15
N TRP A 120 21.98 9.42 -6.14
CA TRP A 120 21.37 10.03 -7.33
C TRP A 120 22.33 11.06 -7.94
N THR A 121 22.96 10.68 -9.04
CA THR A 121 23.83 11.55 -9.85
C THR A 121 23.01 12.43 -10.80
N ASP A 122 23.63 13.47 -11.36
CA ASP A 122 22.98 14.35 -12.34
C ASP A 122 22.48 13.56 -13.58
N ASP A 123 23.22 12.53 -13.99
CA ASP A 123 22.82 11.64 -15.10
C ASP A 123 21.55 10.84 -14.77
N LEU A 124 21.45 10.30 -13.55
CA LEU A 124 20.26 9.56 -13.11
C LEU A 124 19.05 10.50 -12.95
N LEU A 125 19.26 11.70 -12.41
CA LEU A 125 18.20 12.70 -12.31
C LEU A 125 17.69 13.09 -13.71
N THR A 126 18.60 13.31 -14.66
CA THR A 126 18.25 13.62 -16.05
C THR A 126 17.48 12.46 -16.70
N MET A 127 17.92 11.22 -16.49
CA MET A 127 17.26 10.01 -17.02
C MET A 127 15.79 9.91 -16.54
N HIS A 128 15.53 10.22 -15.28
CA HIS A 128 14.18 10.20 -14.70
C HIS A 128 13.44 11.54 -14.78
N SER A 129 13.98 12.52 -15.52
CA SER A 129 13.39 13.87 -15.63
C SER A 129 13.09 14.51 -14.27
N ALA A 130 14.01 14.38 -13.32
CA ALA A 130 13.94 14.98 -11.99
C ALA A 130 14.93 16.15 -11.88
N GLU A 131 14.49 17.22 -11.22
CA GLU A 131 15.27 18.46 -11.07
C GLU A 131 16.22 18.40 -9.86
N SER A 132 15.88 17.63 -8.85
CA SER A 132 16.61 17.58 -7.58
C SER A 132 16.39 16.28 -6.82
N TRP A 133 17.31 16.00 -5.90
CA TRP A 133 17.28 14.84 -5.02
C TRP A 133 17.15 15.28 -3.55
N HIS A 134 16.10 14.79 -2.89
CA HIS A 134 15.75 15.09 -1.51
C HIS A 134 15.76 13.80 -0.68
N ARG A 135 16.22 13.89 0.56
CA ARG A 135 16.39 12.73 1.45
C ARG A 135 15.75 12.99 2.80
N LEU A 136 14.93 12.03 3.24
CA LEU A 136 14.39 12.01 4.60
C LEU A 136 14.51 10.63 5.24
N GLY A 137 14.21 10.53 6.53
CA GLY A 137 14.07 9.25 7.21
C GLY A 137 14.76 9.26 8.56
N PHE A 138 15.26 8.10 9.00
CA PHE A 138 15.87 7.97 10.32
C PHE A 138 17.08 7.03 10.28
N ARG A 139 18.21 7.48 10.80
CA ARG A 139 19.37 6.61 11.03
C ARG A 139 19.46 6.20 12.49
N SER A 140 19.97 5.00 12.72
CA SER A 140 20.25 4.46 14.05
C SER A 140 21.76 4.30 14.24
N PRO A 141 22.50 5.31 14.75
CA PRO A 141 23.93 5.18 15.00
C PRO A 141 24.24 4.17 16.12
N VAL A 142 23.28 3.93 17.03
CA VAL A 142 23.33 2.93 18.09
C VAL A 142 21.93 2.33 18.22
N PRO A 143 21.77 0.99 18.36
CA PRO A 143 20.46 0.35 18.47
C PRO A 143 19.54 1.03 19.49
N GLY A 144 18.32 1.35 19.07
CA GLY A 144 17.30 2.00 19.89
C GLY A 144 17.41 3.54 20.00
N ARG A 145 18.43 4.16 19.40
CA ARG A 145 18.54 5.62 19.28
C ARG A 145 18.40 6.04 17.81
N TYR A 146 17.38 6.82 17.50
CA TYR A 146 17.09 7.27 16.14
C TYR A 146 17.35 8.77 15.97
N GLU A 147 17.96 9.12 14.85
CA GLU A 147 18.24 10.49 14.44
C GLU A 147 17.58 10.76 13.09
N ALA A 148 16.83 11.86 12.99
CA ALA A 148 16.18 12.23 11.74
C ALA A 148 17.22 12.58 10.67
N ILE A 149 17.07 11.95 9.51
CA ILE A 149 17.71 12.34 8.27
C ILE A 149 16.81 13.43 7.69
N MET A 150 17.17 14.69 7.84
CA MET A 150 16.51 15.80 7.14
C MET A 150 17.40 17.03 7.25
N SER A 151 17.74 17.64 6.11
CA SER A 151 18.49 18.89 6.10
C SER A 151 17.59 20.04 6.55
N ARG A 152 18.04 20.85 7.52
CA ARG A 152 17.33 22.07 7.93
C ARG A 152 17.30 23.16 6.84
N LYS A 153 18.05 22.98 5.75
CA LYS A 153 18.10 23.90 4.61
C LYS A 153 17.20 23.45 3.45
N ASP A 154 16.48 22.35 3.62
CA ASP A 154 15.61 21.79 2.59
C ASP A 154 14.16 22.21 2.87
N ASP A 155 13.81 23.40 2.39
CA ASP A 155 12.49 24.01 2.65
C ASP A 155 11.36 23.17 2.05
N LEU A 156 11.58 22.51 0.90
CA LEU A 156 10.61 21.62 0.28
C LEU A 156 10.28 20.44 1.18
N LEU A 157 11.30 19.78 1.77
CA LEU A 157 11.07 18.67 2.69
C LEU A 157 10.40 19.11 4.00
N LEU A 158 10.73 20.30 4.50
CA LEU A 158 10.09 20.85 5.69
C LEU A 158 8.61 21.08 5.45
N ASP A 159 8.26 21.70 4.33
CA ASP A 159 6.87 21.94 3.91
C ASP A 159 6.14 20.62 3.69
N LEU A 160 6.70 19.70 2.88
CA LEU A 160 6.12 18.37 2.62
C LEU A 160 5.83 17.61 3.93
N SER A 161 6.81 17.58 4.83
CA SER A 161 6.67 16.88 6.12
C SER A 161 5.67 17.57 7.05
N SER A 162 5.51 18.89 6.92
CA SER A 162 4.51 19.65 7.67
C SER A 162 3.10 19.38 7.15
N THR A 163 2.92 19.33 5.82
CA THR A 163 1.65 19.01 5.16
C THR A 163 1.21 17.60 5.53
N ILE A 164 2.09 16.59 5.39
CA ILE A 164 1.77 15.21 5.78
C ILE A 164 1.34 15.14 7.25
N ARG A 165 2.05 15.80 8.17
CA ARG A 165 1.69 15.81 9.60
C ARG A 165 0.36 16.48 9.87
N ALA A 166 0.11 17.63 9.25
CA ALA A 166 -1.15 18.35 9.42
C ALA A 166 -2.34 17.49 8.94
N SER A 167 -2.12 16.63 7.94
CA SER A 167 -3.13 15.73 7.42
C SER A 167 -3.34 14.44 8.22
N LEU A 168 -2.45 14.04 9.14
CA LEU A 168 -2.62 12.80 9.93
C LEU A 168 -3.89 12.82 10.80
N ASP A 169 -4.28 14.00 11.27
CA ASP A 169 -5.50 14.21 12.05
C ASP A 169 -6.71 14.55 11.16
N GLY A 170 -6.48 14.80 9.88
CA GLY A 170 -7.52 15.05 8.89
C GLY A 170 -8.16 13.74 8.42
N ALA A 171 -9.47 13.64 8.56
CA ALA A 171 -10.23 12.72 7.70
C ALA A 171 -10.17 13.31 6.28
N PRO A 172 -9.74 12.55 5.26
CA PRO A 172 -9.88 12.99 3.88
C PRO A 172 -11.33 13.37 3.57
N GLU A 173 -11.56 14.15 2.51
CA GLU A 173 -12.90 14.48 2.01
C GLU A 173 -13.70 13.21 1.69
N GLU A 174 -14.38 12.71 2.73
CA GLU A 174 -15.62 11.98 2.85
C GLU A 174 -16.07 11.03 1.72
N HIS A 175 -15.21 10.50 0.86
CA HIS A 175 -15.66 9.60 -0.20
C HIS A 175 -14.91 8.27 -0.20
N PHE A 176 -15.51 7.23 -0.78
CA PHE A 176 -14.86 5.95 -1.05
C PHE A 176 -14.17 6.03 -2.42
N LEU A 177 -12.92 5.57 -2.51
CA LEU A 177 -11.97 5.83 -3.61
C LEU A 177 -11.82 7.34 -3.83
N GLN A 178 -10.91 7.99 -3.08
CA GLN A 178 -10.80 9.45 -2.98
C GLN A 178 -9.78 10.03 -3.96
N PRO A 179 -10.16 10.35 -5.23
CA PRO A 179 -9.21 10.89 -6.20
C PRO A 179 -8.74 12.32 -5.86
N GLY A 180 -9.43 13.02 -4.94
CA GLY A 180 -9.09 14.41 -4.58
C GLY A 180 -7.96 14.54 -3.56
N PHE A 181 -7.81 13.55 -2.67
CA PHE A 181 -6.83 13.62 -1.60
C PHE A 181 -5.44 13.24 -2.13
N HIS A 182 -4.52 14.20 -2.17
CA HIS A 182 -3.34 14.10 -3.03
C HIS A 182 -2.10 13.50 -2.36
N LEU A 183 -2.08 13.34 -1.03
CA LEU A 183 -0.89 12.84 -0.34
C LEU A 183 -0.68 11.34 -0.57
N PRO A 184 0.57 10.87 -0.57
CA PRO A 184 0.87 9.47 -0.82
C PRO A 184 0.47 8.57 0.34
N THR A 185 0.02 7.36 0.00
CA THR A 185 -0.30 6.30 0.96
C THR A 185 0.14 4.95 0.40
N ALA A 186 0.66 4.09 1.27
CA ALA A 186 0.82 2.67 1.00
C ALA A 186 -0.23 1.83 1.76
N LEU A 187 -0.81 0.86 1.06
CA LEU A 187 -1.73 -0.15 1.61
C LEU A 187 -1.04 -1.51 1.55
N TYR A 188 -0.60 -2.02 2.69
CA TYR A 188 0.04 -3.32 2.81
C TYR A 188 -0.96 -4.40 3.19
N PHE A 189 -1.02 -5.45 2.40
CA PHE A 189 -1.85 -6.63 2.62
C PHE A 189 -0.97 -7.86 2.76
N SER A 190 -1.00 -8.47 3.95
CA SER A 190 -0.31 -9.75 4.19
C SER A 190 -0.92 -10.90 3.37
N ALA A 191 -0.19 -12.01 3.29
CA ALA A 191 -0.60 -13.23 2.57
C ALA A 191 -1.96 -13.78 3.04
N TYR A 192 -2.27 -13.65 4.33
CA TYR A 192 -3.49 -14.18 4.92
C TYR A 192 -4.58 -13.11 4.97
N ARG A 193 -5.59 -13.26 4.11
CA ARG A 193 -6.71 -12.31 3.97
C ARG A 193 -8.03 -13.02 4.25
N ASP A 194 -8.44 -13.02 5.51
CA ASP A 194 -9.72 -13.58 5.96
C ASP A 194 -10.61 -12.50 6.60
N ILE A 195 -11.91 -12.80 6.67
CA ILE A 195 -12.91 -12.01 7.40
C ILE A 195 -13.44 -12.93 8.50
N PRO A 196 -12.90 -12.84 9.73
CA PRO A 196 -13.35 -13.68 10.83
C PRO A 196 -14.73 -13.23 11.32
N GLY A 197 -15.48 -14.16 11.92
CA GLY A 197 -16.66 -13.80 12.70
C GLY A 197 -16.26 -12.97 13.92
N ILE A 198 -17.03 -11.94 14.23
CA ILE A 198 -16.77 -11.05 15.36
C ILE A 198 -17.33 -11.72 16.62
N SER A 199 -16.48 -11.97 17.63
CA SER A 199 -16.96 -12.52 18.91
C SER A 199 -17.64 -11.43 19.73
N ASP A 200 -18.77 -11.76 20.36
CA ASP A 200 -19.53 -10.82 21.20
C ASP A 200 -18.97 -10.74 22.65
N ASP A 201 -17.83 -11.38 22.93
CA ASP A 201 -17.40 -11.78 24.29
C ASP A 201 -16.38 -10.87 25.01
N ASN A 202 -16.07 -9.68 24.50
CA ASN A 202 -15.13 -8.78 25.20
C ASN A 202 -15.85 -7.71 26.03
N ASN A 203 -15.98 -7.98 27.34
CA ASN A 203 -16.05 -7.00 28.45
C ASN A 203 -16.78 -5.66 28.15
N GLY A 204 -18.01 -5.72 27.66
CA GLY A 204 -18.92 -4.56 27.64
C GLY A 204 -18.71 -3.54 26.53
N SER A 205 -17.78 -3.72 25.59
CA SER A 205 -17.76 -2.92 24.36
C SER A 205 -18.58 -3.63 23.28
N GLY A 206 -19.89 -3.51 23.34
CA GLY A 206 -20.77 -4.02 22.29
C GLY A 206 -20.40 -3.48 20.90
N ARG A 207 -20.87 -4.14 19.84
CA ARG A 207 -20.79 -3.65 18.45
C ARG A 207 -21.50 -2.30 18.37
N ASN A 208 -20.77 -1.21 18.55
CA ASN A 208 -21.29 0.15 18.53
C ASN A 208 -20.84 0.84 17.24
N ILE A 209 -21.72 1.62 16.62
CA ILE A 209 -21.35 2.44 15.47
C ILE A 209 -20.27 3.43 15.95
N SER A 210 -19.04 3.19 15.51
CA SER A 210 -17.87 3.94 15.94
C SER A 210 -16.90 4.03 14.78
N GLN A 211 -16.14 5.13 14.76
CA GLN A 211 -15.15 5.34 13.72
C GLN A 211 -14.18 4.14 13.67
N PRO A 212 -14.01 3.50 12.49
CA PRO A 212 -13.07 2.41 12.32
C PRO A 212 -11.67 2.82 12.78
N SER A 213 -10.92 1.85 13.29
CA SER A 213 -9.50 2.04 13.51
C SER A 213 -8.86 2.41 12.17
N HIS A 214 -7.96 3.39 12.21
CA HIS A 214 -7.26 3.88 11.02
C HIS A 214 -8.18 4.52 9.96
N TRP A 215 -9.25 5.23 10.34
CA TRP A 215 -10.05 5.97 9.36
C TRP A 215 -9.34 7.21 8.78
N ASN A 216 -8.60 7.96 9.62
CA ASN A 216 -7.89 9.17 9.18
C ASN A 216 -6.69 8.82 8.30
N TYR A 217 -6.25 9.78 7.49
CA TYR A 217 -5.11 9.62 6.57
C TYR A 217 -3.86 9.11 7.28
N ARG A 218 -3.16 8.18 6.61
CA ARG A 218 -1.83 7.72 6.99
C ARG A 218 -0.96 7.48 5.76
N PRO A 219 0.36 7.74 5.85
CA PRO A 219 1.30 7.29 4.84
C PRO A 219 1.35 5.77 4.67
N LEU A 220 1.01 5.00 5.72
CA LEU A 220 0.91 3.54 5.67
C LEU A 220 -0.36 3.06 6.39
N TYR A 221 -1.09 2.16 5.73
CA TYR A 221 -2.01 1.23 6.37
C TYR A 221 -1.50 -0.20 6.16
N ALA A 222 -1.19 -0.90 7.26
CA ALA A 222 -0.82 -2.30 7.24
C ALA A 222 -2.02 -3.13 7.73
N PHE A 223 -2.53 -4.00 6.88
CA PHE A 223 -3.66 -4.87 7.18
C PHE A 223 -3.16 -6.28 7.47
N ASP A 224 -3.08 -6.58 8.77
CA ASP A 224 -2.73 -7.91 9.26
C ASP A 224 -3.88 -8.90 9.10
N ALA A 225 -3.49 -10.16 9.09
CA ALA A 225 -4.40 -11.27 9.05
C ALA A 225 -5.08 -11.44 10.41
N HIS A 226 -6.40 -11.22 10.46
CA HIS A 226 -7.26 -11.61 11.59
C HIS A 226 -7.29 -10.68 12.82
N SER A 227 -7.84 -9.48 12.66
CA SER A 227 -8.42 -8.78 13.83
C SER A 227 -9.88 -9.20 14.02
N THR A 228 -10.21 -9.71 15.22
CA THR A 228 -11.60 -9.92 15.66
C THR A 228 -12.15 -8.69 16.39
N LEU A 229 -11.35 -7.62 16.51
CA LEU A 229 -11.77 -6.38 17.16
C LEU A 229 -12.78 -5.66 16.27
N TRP A 230 -13.91 -5.27 16.85
CA TRP A 230 -14.98 -4.56 16.15
C TRP A 230 -14.48 -3.35 15.36
N ARG A 231 -13.63 -2.51 15.96
CA ARG A 231 -13.15 -1.28 15.31
C ARG A 231 -12.27 -1.54 14.09
N ASP A 232 -11.61 -2.69 14.02
CA ASP A 232 -10.78 -3.08 12.89
C ASP A 232 -11.57 -3.90 11.86
N SER A 233 -12.80 -4.31 12.17
CA SER A 233 -13.58 -5.20 11.31
C SER A 233 -14.09 -4.52 10.03
N LEU A 234 -14.29 -5.30 8.98
CA LEU A 234 -14.95 -4.82 7.76
C LEU A 234 -16.44 -4.54 7.99
N ASP A 235 -17.10 -5.23 8.92
CA ASP A 235 -18.47 -4.92 9.31
C ASP A 235 -18.58 -3.47 9.80
N ASN A 236 -17.74 -3.08 10.75
CA ASN A 236 -17.71 -1.71 11.24
C ASN A 236 -17.36 -0.71 10.13
N LEU A 237 -16.43 -1.06 9.23
CA LEU A 237 -16.11 -0.23 8.07
C LEU A 237 -17.33 -0.01 7.16
N VAL A 238 -18.03 -1.07 6.74
CA VAL A 238 -19.20 -0.96 5.86
C VAL A 238 -20.34 -0.18 6.52
N ILE A 239 -20.54 -0.38 7.83
CA ILE A 239 -21.51 0.39 8.61
C ILE A 239 -21.12 1.87 8.66
N TRP A 240 -19.84 2.16 8.87
CA TRP A 240 -19.32 3.52 8.85
C TRP A 240 -19.56 4.18 7.49
N LEU A 241 -19.21 3.52 6.39
CA LEU A 241 -19.47 4.02 5.03
C LEU A 241 -20.96 4.33 4.78
N LYS A 242 -21.85 3.52 5.35
CA LYS A 242 -23.30 3.76 5.24
C LYS A 242 -23.78 4.89 6.15
N TRP A 243 -23.18 5.04 7.32
CA TRP A 243 -23.50 6.10 8.27
C TRP A 243 -23.08 7.48 7.78
N LEU A 244 -22.04 7.58 6.94
CA LEU A 244 -21.60 8.84 6.35
C LEU A 244 -22.63 9.47 5.39
N GLU A 245 -23.59 8.71 4.85
CA GLU A 245 -24.69 9.19 3.99
C GLU A 245 -24.25 10.06 2.79
N ASN A 246 -23.04 9.83 2.25
CA ASN A 246 -22.42 10.67 1.22
C ASN A 246 -22.09 9.93 -0.09
N GLY A 247 -22.73 8.78 -0.33
CA GLY A 247 -22.50 7.94 -1.51
C GLY A 247 -21.37 6.91 -1.36
N SER A 248 -20.60 6.95 -0.27
CA SER A 248 -19.48 6.03 -0.06
C SER A 248 -19.91 4.57 0.04
N PHE A 249 -21.05 4.28 0.70
CA PHE A 249 -21.59 2.93 0.76
C PHE A 249 -22.04 2.43 -0.61
N GLU A 250 -22.69 3.26 -1.40
CA GLU A 250 -23.17 2.93 -2.74
C GLU A 250 -21.98 2.66 -3.68
N ALA A 251 -20.92 3.45 -3.58
CA ALA A 251 -19.68 3.22 -4.32
C ALA A 251 -18.99 1.90 -3.92
N ALA A 252 -18.92 1.62 -2.62
CA ALA A 252 -18.39 0.36 -2.11
C ALA A 252 -19.23 -0.84 -2.56
N GLN A 253 -20.56 -0.74 -2.46
CA GLN A 253 -21.48 -1.76 -2.96
C GLN A 253 -21.27 -2.02 -4.44
N LYS A 254 -21.22 -0.97 -5.27
CA LYS A 254 -20.97 -1.09 -6.70
C LYS A 254 -19.64 -1.79 -6.98
N LEU A 255 -18.56 -1.40 -6.31
CA LEU A 255 -17.24 -2.00 -6.49
C LEU A 255 -17.26 -3.50 -6.13
N ILE A 256 -17.86 -3.86 -4.99
CA ILE A 256 -17.93 -5.26 -4.54
C ILE A 256 -18.79 -6.10 -5.48
N ASP A 257 -19.94 -5.58 -5.90
CA ASP A 257 -20.85 -6.29 -6.80
C ASP A 257 -20.19 -6.52 -8.17
N GLU A 258 -19.52 -5.51 -8.73
CA GLU A 258 -18.86 -5.58 -10.05
C GLU A 258 -17.55 -6.38 -10.04
N GLN A 259 -16.77 -6.34 -8.96
CA GLN A 259 -15.46 -7.01 -8.92
C GLN A 259 -15.52 -8.39 -8.25
N VAL A 260 -16.27 -8.53 -7.16
CA VAL A 260 -16.26 -9.74 -6.30
C VAL A 260 -17.46 -10.64 -6.53
N PHE A 261 -18.63 -10.08 -6.85
CA PHE A 261 -19.85 -10.87 -7.11
C PHE A 261 -20.25 -10.97 -8.59
N VAL A 262 -19.51 -10.37 -9.53
CA VAL A 262 -19.72 -10.60 -10.97
C VAL A 262 -19.84 -12.09 -11.33
N GLY A 263 -20.87 -12.40 -12.11
CA GLY A 263 -21.22 -13.76 -12.52
C GLY A 263 -21.88 -14.61 -11.44
N THR A 264 -22.28 -14.01 -10.32
CA THR A 264 -23.02 -14.66 -9.23
C THR A 264 -24.31 -13.88 -8.93
N PRO A 265 -25.31 -14.48 -8.27
CA PRO A 265 -26.53 -13.76 -7.88
C PRO A 265 -26.34 -12.96 -6.57
N LYS A 266 -25.15 -12.99 -5.97
CA LYS A 266 -24.85 -12.30 -4.72
C LYS A 266 -24.74 -10.79 -4.88
N ARG A 267 -25.04 -10.05 -3.82
CA ARG A 267 -24.85 -8.59 -3.75
C ARG A 267 -24.58 -8.12 -2.32
N LEU A 268 -23.78 -7.07 -2.17
CA LEU A 268 -23.65 -6.36 -0.89
C LEU A 268 -24.95 -5.59 -0.63
N LYS A 269 -25.79 -6.11 0.27
CA LYS A 269 -27.17 -5.66 0.45
C LYS A 269 -27.30 -4.38 1.26
N GLY A 270 -26.46 -4.23 2.29
CA GLY A 270 -26.68 -3.21 3.31
C GLY A 270 -26.07 -3.57 4.64
N VAL A 271 -26.68 -3.04 5.70
CA VAL A 271 -26.27 -3.29 7.08
C VAL A 271 -27.50 -3.55 7.93
N ARG A 272 -27.38 -4.49 8.87
CA ARG A 272 -28.34 -4.72 9.95
C ARG A 272 -28.00 -3.77 11.10
N LYS A 273 -29.03 -3.29 11.80
CA LYS A 273 -28.85 -2.41 12.97
C LYS A 273 -28.58 -3.17 14.28
N VAL A 274 -29.18 -4.35 14.45
CA VAL A 274 -29.10 -5.12 15.71
C VAL A 274 -28.98 -6.63 15.43
N PRO A 275 -27.85 -7.27 15.81
CA PRO A 275 -26.56 -6.60 16.06
C PRO A 275 -26.06 -5.88 14.78
N PRO A 276 -25.29 -4.78 14.91
CA PRO A 276 -24.64 -4.14 13.78
C PRO A 276 -23.78 -5.12 13.00
N GLU A 277 -24.05 -5.24 11.70
CA GLU A 277 -23.40 -6.21 10.80
C GLU A 277 -23.64 -5.82 9.34
N ALA A 278 -22.65 -6.03 8.47
CA ALA A 278 -22.80 -5.89 7.03
C ALA A 278 -23.49 -7.13 6.45
N GLN A 279 -24.41 -6.92 5.51
CA GLN A 279 -25.27 -7.98 4.96
C GLN A 279 -24.98 -8.23 3.49
N VAL A 280 -24.84 -9.50 3.14
CA VAL A 280 -24.78 -10.00 1.78
C VAL A 280 -26.08 -10.74 1.48
N ASP A 281 -26.70 -10.42 0.35
CA ASP A 281 -27.79 -11.22 -0.20
C ASP A 281 -27.18 -12.34 -1.04
N ALA A 282 -27.49 -13.60 -0.72
CA ALA A 282 -26.95 -14.74 -1.45
C ALA A 282 -27.63 -14.98 -2.82
N GLY A 283 -28.78 -14.35 -3.06
CA GLY A 283 -29.55 -14.46 -4.30
C GLY A 283 -30.57 -15.61 -4.34
N ASP A 284 -30.62 -16.44 -3.30
CA ASP A 284 -31.56 -17.55 -3.09
C ASP A 284 -32.60 -17.26 -1.98
N GLY A 285 -32.63 -16.01 -1.50
CA GLY A 285 -33.47 -15.58 -0.37
C GLY A 285 -32.73 -15.59 0.98
N GLU A 286 -31.54 -16.17 1.06
CA GLU A 286 -30.69 -16.12 2.26
C GLU A 286 -29.92 -14.80 2.35
N ILE A 287 -29.78 -14.31 3.58
CA ILE A 287 -28.97 -13.13 3.91
C ILE A 287 -27.98 -13.52 5.00
N HIS A 288 -26.71 -13.23 4.78
CA HIS A 288 -25.65 -13.57 5.72
C HIS A 288 -24.62 -12.45 5.89
N GLY A 289 -23.78 -12.56 6.93
CA GLY A 289 -22.66 -11.65 7.19
C GLY A 289 -21.48 -11.87 6.24
N LEU A 290 -20.51 -10.94 6.27
CA LEU A 290 -19.28 -11.05 5.47
C LEU A 290 -18.42 -12.27 5.84
N ASP A 291 -18.50 -12.71 7.09
CA ASP A 291 -17.82 -13.88 7.66
C ASP A 291 -18.24 -15.21 7.03
N ARG A 292 -19.42 -15.26 6.38
CA ARG A 292 -19.93 -16.47 5.70
C ARG A 292 -19.63 -16.52 4.20
N LEU A 293 -18.93 -15.53 3.67
CA LEU A 293 -18.42 -15.58 2.29
C LEU A 293 -17.41 -16.73 2.13
N SER A 294 -17.28 -17.23 0.89
CA SER A 294 -16.20 -18.19 0.59
C SER A 294 -14.83 -17.54 0.80
N SER A 295 -13.78 -18.33 1.08
CA SER A 295 -12.43 -17.79 1.33
C SER A 295 -11.94 -16.86 0.21
N GLY A 296 -12.25 -17.20 -1.05
CA GLY A 296 -11.94 -16.35 -2.19
C GLY A 296 -12.68 -15.02 -2.17
N GLU A 297 -13.98 -15.03 -1.90
CA GLU A 297 -14.78 -13.81 -1.78
C GLU A 297 -14.30 -12.94 -0.62
N LYS A 298 -13.99 -13.54 0.54
CA LYS A 298 -13.47 -12.81 1.70
C LYS A 298 -12.20 -12.05 1.38
N SER A 299 -11.24 -12.72 0.73
CA SER A 299 -9.96 -12.12 0.34
C SER A 299 -10.16 -10.91 -0.57
N LEU A 300 -11.03 -11.03 -1.58
CA LEU A 300 -11.33 -9.93 -2.49
C LEU A 300 -12.14 -8.81 -1.83
N VAL A 301 -13.17 -9.12 -1.04
CA VAL A 301 -13.94 -8.10 -0.29
C VAL A 301 -13.02 -7.33 0.65
N HIS A 302 -12.13 -8.02 1.35
CA HIS A 302 -11.13 -7.39 2.22
C HIS A 302 -10.24 -6.41 1.46
N LEU A 303 -9.67 -6.83 0.33
CA LEU A 303 -8.84 -5.96 -0.51
C LEU A 303 -9.61 -4.74 -1.00
N PHE A 304 -10.74 -4.92 -1.68
CA PHE A 304 -11.44 -3.82 -2.35
C PHE A 304 -12.08 -2.83 -1.39
N LEU A 305 -12.65 -3.28 -0.26
CA LEU A 305 -13.18 -2.36 0.75
C LEU A 305 -12.06 -1.53 1.39
N ARG A 306 -10.90 -2.13 1.67
CA ARG A 306 -9.77 -1.40 2.25
C ARG A 306 -9.14 -0.43 1.26
N ILE A 307 -8.93 -0.87 0.02
CA ILE A 307 -8.41 -0.01 -1.05
C ILE A 307 -9.31 1.21 -1.24
N GLY A 308 -10.63 1.00 -1.31
CA GLY A 308 -11.54 2.13 -1.49
C GLY A 308 -11.69 3.02 -0.26
N ALA A 309 -11.63 2.48 0.95
CA ALA A 309 -11.74 3.29 2.16
C ALA A 309 -10.48 4.11 2.47
N HIS A 310 -9.30 3.59 2.13
CA HIS A 310 -8.01 4.16 2.58
C HIS A 310 -7.12 4.69 1.44
N GLY A 311 -7.52 4.48 0.19
CA GLY A 311 -6.78 4.93 -0.99
C GLY A 311 -6.93 6.43 -1.22
N THR A 312 -5.82 7.07 -1.57
CA THR A 312 -5.68 8.46 -1.98
C THR A 312 -5.41 8.55 -3.48
N ALA A 313 -5.31 9.76 -4.05
CA ALA A 313 -4.90 9.95 -5.44
C ALA A 313 -3.54 9.31 -5.79
N ASN A 314 -2.68 9.09 -4.78
CA ASN A 314 -1.34 8.55 -4.90
C ASN A 314 -1.18 7.32 -4.00
N THR A 315 -1.73 6.18 -4.44
CA THR A 315 -1.81 4.95 -3.64
C THR A 315 -0.87 3.88 -4.14
N ILE A 316 -0.03 3.34 -3.26
CA ILE A 316 0.79 2.15 -3.53
C ILE A 316 0.16 0.95 -2.81
N ILE A 317 -0.26 -0.06 -3.57
CA ILE A 317 -0.94 -1.26 -3.07
C ILE A 317 0.09 -2.38 -3.05
N LEU A 318 0.50 -2.80 -1.86
CA LEU A 318 1.46 -3.88 -1.63
C LEU A 318 0.69 -5.14 -1.24
N ILE A 319 0.76 -6.19 -2.06
CA ILE A 319 0.05 -7.45 -1.81
C ILE A 319 1.07 -8.57 -1.69
N ASP A 320 1.24 -9.07 -0.47
CA ASP A 320 2.05 -10.26 -0.26
C ASP A 320 1.24 -11.52 -0.61
N GLU A 321 1.89 -12.45 -1.30
CA GLU A 321 1.36 -13.70 -1.86
C GLU A 321 -0.06 -13.53 -2.42
N ILE A 322 -0.17 -12.93 -3.60
CA ILE A 322 -1.47 -12.69 -4.27
C ILE A 322 -2.32 -13.96 -4.41
N ASP A 323 -1.67 -15.12 -4.56
CA ASP A 323 -2.27 -16.42 -4.76
C ASP A 323 -2.60 -17.21 -3.47
N ALA A 324 -2.16 -16.72 -2.30
CA ALA A 324 -2.32 -17.41 -1.02
C ALA A 324 -3.78 -17.76 -0.71
N HIS A 325 -4.02 -19.05 -0.42
CA HIS A 325 -5.33 -19.61 -0.07
C HIS A 325 -6.46 -19.42 -1.10
N LEU A 326 -6.11 -19.05 -2.34
CA LEU A 326 -7.07 -18.84 -3.42
C LEU A 326 -7.05 -20.00 -4.41
N HIS A 327 -8.25 -20.52 -4.74
CA HIS A 327 -8.41 -21.38 -5.90
C HIS A 327 -8.06 -20.61 -7.19
N ILE A 328 -7.52 -21.30 -8.20
CA ILE A 328 -7.01 -20.70 -9.45
C ILE A 328 -7.98 -19.71 -10.11
N ARG A 329 -9.28 -20.01 -10.10
CA ARG A 329 -10.33 -19.11 -10.61
C ARG A 329 -10.35 -17.75 -9.89
N TRP A 330 -10.16 -17.74 -8.57
CA TRP A 330 -10.11 -16.51 -7.76
C TRP A 330 -8.79 -15.77 -7.94
N GLN A 331 -7.67 -16.47 -8.11
CA GLN A 331 -6.38 -15.87 -8.45
C GLN A 331 -6.48 -15.05 -9.76
N HIS A 332 -7.04 -15.68 -10.80
CA HIS A 332 -7.28 -15.06 -12.10
C HIS A 332 -8.24 -13.87 -12.04
N ARG A 333 -9.26 -13.94 -11.17
CA ARG A 333 -10.21 -12.85 -10.96
C ARG A 333 -9.57 -11.68 -10.23
N LEU A 334 -8.81 -11.95 -9.17
CA LEU A 334 -8.09 -10.94 -8.40
C LEU A 334 -7.10 -10.19 -9.28
N TYR A 335 -6.29 -10.92 -10.05
CA TYR A 335 -5.35 -10.32 -11.01
C TYR A 335 -6.04 -9.32 -11.94
N ASN A 336 -7.15 -9.74 -12.58
CA ASN A 336 -7.92 -8.88 -13.49
C ASN A 336 -8.46 -7.63 -12.80
N ALA A 337 -8.98 -7.80 -11.59
CA ALA A 337 -9.59 -6.70 -10.86
C ALA A 337 -8.54 -5.69 -10.40
N LEU A 338 -7.34 -6.13 -10.02
CA LEU A 338 -6.20 -5.25 -9.71
C LEU A 338 -5.66 -4.55 -10.95
N GLU A 339 -5.55 -5.25 -12.08
CA GLU A 339 -5.11 -4.65 -13.35
C GLU A 339 -6.09 -3.54 -13.78
N LYS A 340 -7.40 -3.83 -13.70
CA LYS A 340 -8.44 -2.84 -13.96
C LYS A 340 -8.35 -1.65 -12.98
N LEU A 341 -8.15 -1.92 -11.70
CA LEU A 341 -8.02 -0.87 -10.68
C LEU A 341 -6.83 0.06 -10.97
N ALA A 342 -5.66 -0.48 -11.30
CA ALA A 342 -4.48 0.31 -11.65
C ALA A 342 -4.70 1.15 -12.91
N LYS A 343 -5.47 0.62 -13.88
CA LYS A 343 -5.83 1.35 -15.10
C LYS A 343 -6.83 2.48 -14.84
N ASP A 344 -7.88 2.20 -14.06
CA ASP A 344 -8.97 3.15 -13.78
C ASP A 344 -8.50 4.29 -12.85
N HIS A 345 -7.41 4.07 -12.09
CA HIS A 345 -6.82 5.04 -11.17
C HIS A 345 -5.34 5.26 -11.50
N PRO A 346 -5.00 6.24 -12.35
CA PRO A 346 -3.62 6.43 -12.82
C PRO A 346 -2.59 6.54 -11.71
N GLY A 347 -2.88 7.24 -10.61
CA GLY A 347 -1.96 7.39 -9.47
C GLY A 347 -1.86 6.16 -8.56
N PHE A 348 -2.53 5.05 -8.88
CA PHE A 348 -2.36 3.79 -8.18
C PHE A 348 -1.15 3.03 -8.74
N THR A 349 -0.42 2.37 -7.86
CA THR A 349 0.68 1.46 -8.18
C THR A 349 0.45 0.15 -7.44
N VAL A 350 0.34 -0.96 -8.14
CA VAL A 350 0.15 -2.28 -7.54
C VAL A 350 1.48 -3.04 -7.57
N ILE A 351 2.01 -3.42 -6.42
CA ILE A 351 3.19 -4.26 -6.27
C ILE A 351 2.74 -5.54 -5.58
N MET A 352 2.93 -6.68 -6.25
CA MET A 352 2.49 -7.97 -5.73
C MET A 352 3.61 -9.00 -5.73
N THR A 353 3.58 -9.90 -4.76
CA THR A 353 4.46 -11.06 -4.73
C THR A 353 3.66 -12.33 -5.07
N THR A 354 4.31 -13.30 -5.69
CA THR A 354 3.69 -14.60 -5.97
C THR A 354 4.69 -15.73 -5.95
N HIS A 355 4.18 -16.92 -5.64
CA HIS A 355 4.85 -18.20 -5.85
C HIS A 355 4.19 -19.03 -6.97
N SER A 356 3.05 -18.57 -7.48
CA SER A 356 2.25 -19.28 -8.48
C SER A 356 2.83 -19.09 -9.88
N THR A 357 3.28 -20.20 -10.46
CA THR A 357 3.68 -20.23 -11.88
C THR A 357 2.53 -19.87 -12.82
N GLU A 358 1.28 -20.11 -12.41
CA GLU A 358 0.10 -19.73 -13.18
C GLU A 358 -0.06 -18.20 -13.25
N ILE A 359 0.03 -17.53 -12.10
CA ILE A 359 -0.04 -16.07 -12.03
C ILE A 359 1.14 -15.45 -12.79
N LEU A 360 2.33 -16.03 -12.66
CA LEU A 360 3.51 -15.57 -13.39
C LEU A 360 3.35 -15.69 -14.92
N ARG A 361 2.84 -16.83 -15.40
CA ARG A 361 2.55 -17.04 -16.84
C ARG A 361 1.56 -16.00 -17.35
N ARG A 362 0.53 -15.71 -16.56
CA ARG A 362 -0.44 -14.69 -16.90
C ARG A 362 0.18 -13.29 -16.93
N PHE A 363 0.98 -12.96 -15.92
CA PHE A 363 1.65 -11.67 -15.82
C PHE A 363 2.57 -11.42 -17.01
N THR A 364 3.43 -12.39 -17.34
CA THR A 364 4.34 -12.30 -18.49
C THR A 364 3.59 -12.26 -19.83
N ALA A 365 2.46 -12.94 -19.96
CA ALA A 365 1.59 -12.79 -21.13
C ALA A 365 1.03 -11.37 -21.26
N SER A 366 0.61 -10.74 -20.14
CA SER A 366 0.14 -9.34 -20.12
C SER A 366 1.24 -8.34 -20.44
N MET A 367 2.49 -8.57 -20.00
CA MET A 367 3.63 -7.68 -20.28
C MET A 367 3.90 -7.51 -21.77
N ASN A 368 3.59 -8.52 -22.58
CA ASN A 368 3.78 -8.49 -24.03
C ASN A 368 2.66 -7.74 -24.79
N ILE A 369 1.69 -7.18 -24.07
CA ILE A 369 0.55 -6.46 -24.63
C ILE A 369 0.60 -5.03 -24.13
N GLU A 370 0.81 -4.07 -25.03
CA GLU A 370 0.67 -2.65 -24.68
C GLU A 370 -0.78 -2.36 -24.27
N LYS A 371 -0.95 -1.84 -23.06
CA LYS A 371 -2.24 -1.43 -22.51
C LYS A 371 -2.11 0.01 -22.05
N GLU A 372 -2.88 0.90 -22.65
CA GLU A 372 -2.90 2.31 -22.29
C GLU A 372 -3.16 2.50 -20.79
N GLY A 373 -2.31 3.29 -20.12
CA GLY A 373 -2.37 3.55 -18.69
C GLY A 373 -1.75 2.48 -17.78
N LEU A 374 -1.17 1.41 -18.34
CA LEU A 374 -0.50 0.35 -17.59
C LEU A 374 0.97 0.20 -18.01
N TYR A 375 1.85 0.26 -17.02
CA TYR A 375 3.28 0.09 -17.13
C TYR A 375 3.68 -1.10 -16.27
N PHE A 376 4.01 -2.20 -16.94
CA PHE A 376 4.35 -3.45 -16.30
C PHE A 376 5.85 -3.54 -16.02
N GLY A 377 6.21 -4.04 -14.83
CA GLY A 377 7.59 -4.35 -14.47
C GLY A 377 7.63 -5.56 -13.54
N GLY A 378 8.78 -6.21 -13.43
CA GLY A 378 8.90 -7.31 -12.49
C GLY A 378 10.34 -7.65 -12.21
N ASP A 379 10.54 -8.24 -11.03
CA ASP A 379 11.84 -8.68 -10.57
C ASP A 379 11.83 -10.17 -10.24
N LEU A 380 12.96 -10.82 -10.49
CA LEU A 380 13.20 -12.19 -10.10
C LEU A 380 14.35 -12.22 -9.09
N ILE A 381 14.04 -12.35 -7.81
CA ILE A 381 15.06 -12.42 -6.76
C ILE A 381 15.63 -13.83 -6.74
N GLU A 382 16.87 -14.00 -7.20
CA GLU A 382 17.57 -15.27 -7.24
C GLU A 382 18.55 -15.45 -6.08
N GLN A 383 18.80 -16.70 -5.68
CA GLN A 383 19.68 -17.01 -4.53
C GLN A 383 21.12 -16.52 -4.72
N GLN A 384 21.58 -16.34 -5.96
CA GLN A 384 22.92 -15.83 -6.26
C GLN A 384 23.06 -14.34 -5.96
N GLU A 385 21.96 -13.59 -5.95
CA GLU A 385 21.91 -12.15 -5.71
C GLU A 385 21.80 -11.79 -4.21
N LEU A 386 21.59 -12.80 -3.36
CA LEU A 386 21.41 -12.66 -1.91
C LEU A 386 22.72 -12.74 -1.12
N ASN A 387 23.83 -13.15 -1.76
CA ASN A 387 25.10 -13.51 -1.11
C ASN A 387 26.19 -12.45 -1.23
#